data_AF-A0A917U9K3-F1
#
_entry.id   AF-A0A917U9K3-F1
#
_cell.length_a   1.000
_cell.length_b   1.000
_cell.length_c   1.000
_cell.angle_alpha   90.00
_cell.angle_beta   90.00
_cell.angle_gamma   90.00
#
_symmetry.space_group_name_H-M   'P 1'
#
loop_
_entity.id
_entity.type
_entity.pdbx_description
1 polymer ?
#
loop_
_entity_poly.entity_id
_entity_poly.type
_entity_poly.pdbx_seq_one_letter_code
_entity_poly.pdbx_strand_id
1 'polypeptide(L)'
;MNPWLQVGLSVVIGLMTAAGALIGVRLSVRGADRATGQRELAGRREEWWRRFTWAAELALDDAPAKRVTGLKLLAKLAQSELAERDECLLLDVFQGRVLDELLSDLPDSSKGGDRFDRAA
;
A
#
# COMPACT_ATOMS: atom_id res chain seq x y z
N MET A 1 -52.27 -14.29 -41.71
CA MET A 1 -51.43 -14.10 -40.50
C MET A 1 -52.35 -13.66 -39.38
N ASN A 2 -52.39 -14.35 -38.23
CA ASN A 2 -53.42 -14.10 -37.21
C ASN A 2 -53.00 -12.91 -36.32
N PRO A 3 -53.68 -11.75 -36.38
CA PRO A 3 -53.22 -10.49 -35.74
C PRO A 3 -53.11 -10.58 -34.21
N TRP A 4 -53.96 -11.40 -33.58
CA TRP A 4 -53.91 -11.69 -32.15
C TRP A 4 -52.59 -12.38 -31.72
N LEU A 5 -51.99 -13.17 -32.60
CA LEU A 5 -50.71 -13.85 -32.37
C LEU A 5 -49.53 -12.88 -32.40
N GLN A 6 -49.61 -11.82 -33.21
CA GLN A 6 -48.60 -10.76 -33.29
C GLN A 6 -48.61 -9.86 -32.05
N VAL A 7 -49.81 -9.55 -31.52
CA VAL A 7 -49.97 -8.78 -30.28
C VAL A 7 -49.44 -9.57 -29.08
N GLY A 8 -49.72 -10.87 -29.02
CA GLY A 8 -49.14 -11.73 -27.98
C GLY A 8 -47.61 -11.75 -28.02
N LEU A 9 -47.04 -11.85 -29.22
CA LEU A 9 -45.59 -11.88 -29.43
C LEU A 9 -44.90 -10.57 -29.00
N SER A 10 -45.46 -9.41 -29.36
CA SER A 10 -44.86 -8.11 -29.02
C SER A 10 -44.88 -7.83 -27.50
N VAL A 11 -45.94 -8.26 -26.80
CA VAL A 11 -46.01 -8.17 -25.34
C VAL A 11 -44.92 -9.02 -24.69
N VAL A 12 -44.70 -10.25 -25.17
CA VAL A 12 -43.65 -11.14 -24.66
C VAL A 12 -42.25 -10.54 -24.89
N ILE A 13 -42.00 -9.99 -26.09
CA ILE A 13 -40.72 -9.33 -26.41
C ILE A 13 -40.49 -8.10 -25.53
N GLY A 14 -41.52 -7.29 -25.31
CA GLY A 14 -41.44 -6.13 -24.42
C GLY A 14 -41.11 -6.52 -22.99
N LEU A 15 -41.76 -7.56 -22.48
CA LEU A 15 -41.53 -8.08 -21.13
C LEU A 15 -40.11 -8.65 -20.99
N MET A 16 -39.62 -9.38 -21.99
CA MET A 16 -38.25 -9.91 -22.03
C MET A 16 -37.20 -8.80 -22.07
N THR A 17 -37.43 -7.74 -22.85
CA THR A 17 -36.54 -6.58 -22.91
C THR A 17 -36.46 -5.87 -21.55
N ALA A 18 -37.62 -5.64 -20.92
CA ALA A 18 -37.68 -5.01 -19.59
C ALA A 18 -36.99 -5.87 -18.51
N ALA A 19 -37.22 -7.19 -18.53
CA ALA A 19 -36.57 -8.13 -17.63
C ALA A 19 -35.03 -8.14 -17.82
N GLY A 20 -34.56 -8.18 -19.07
CA GLY A 20 -33.14 -8.11 -19.41
C GLY A 20 -32.48 -6.81 -18.93
N ALA A 21 -33.13 -5.66 -19.12
CA ALA A 21 -32.63 -4.37 -18.64
C ALA A 21 -32.52 -4.31 -17.11
N LEU A 22 -33.51 -4.85 -16.39
CA LEU A 22 -33.52 -4.84 -14.93
C LEU A 22 -32.42 -5.73 -14.33
N ILE A 23 -32.17 -6.89 -14.94
CA ILE A 23 -31.08 -7.79 -14.57
C ILE A 23 -29.72 -7.14 -14.88
N GLY A 24 -29.58 -6.52 -16.06
CA GLY A 24 -28.37 -5.83 -16.47
C GLY A 24 -27.98 -4.68 -15.51
N VAL A 25 -28.94 -3.84 -15.12
CA VAL A 25 -28.71 -2.76 -14.14
C VAL A 25 -28.29 -3.32 -12.79
N ARG A 26 -28.96 -4.36 -12.28
CA ARG A 26 -28.63 -4.94 -10.96
C ARG A 26 -27.24 -5.58 -10.92
N LEU A 27 -26.79 -6.19 -12.01
CA LEU A 27 -25.44 -6.75 -12.12
C LEU A 27 -24.40 -5.63 -12.23
N SER A 28 -24.69 -4.58 -13.01
CA SER A 28 -23.80 -3.43 -13.19
C SER A 28 -23.55 -2.67 -11.89
N VAL A 29 -24.60 -2.37 -11.12
CA VAL A 29 -24.47 -1.67 -9.82
C VAL A 29 -23.67 -2.51 -8.82
N ARG A 30 -23.97 -3.82 -8.69
CA ARG A 30 -23.21 -4.71 -7.79
C ARG A 30 -21.76 -4.91 -8.20
N GLY A 31 -21.47 -4.88 -9.50
CA GLY A 31 -20.11 -4.92 -10.02
C GLY A 31 -19.36 -3.62 -9.75
N ALA A 32 -20.03 -2.48 -9.92
CA ALA A 32 -19.49 -1.16 -9.65
C ALA A 32 -19.14 -0.97 -8.17
N ASP A 33 -20.00 -1.38 -7.24
CA ASP A 33 -19.78 -1.26 -5.78
C ASP A 33 -18.58 -2.10 -5.30
N ARG A 34 -18.35 -3.27 -5.91
CA ARG A 34 -17.17 -4.08 -5.61
C ARG A 34 -15.91 -3.52 -6.25
N ALA A 35 -16.02 -2.96 -7.44
CA ALA A 35 -14.90 -2.32 -8.13
C ALA A 35 -14.46 -1.02 -7.44
N THR A 36 -15.37 -0.27 -6.83
CA THR A 36 -15.04 0.95 -6.07
C THR A 36 -14.29 0.62 -4.78
N GLY A 37 -14.77 -0.35 -3.99
CA GLY A 37 -14.06 -0.75 -2.76
C GLY A 37 -12.65 -1.31 -3.03
N GLN A 38 -12.48 -2.09 -4.10
CA GLN A 38 -11.15 -2.58 -4.51
C GLN A 38 -10.22 -1.44 -4.98
N ARG A 39 -10.76 -0.43 -5.66
CA ARG A 39 -9.98 0.75 -6.08
C ARG A 39 -9.54 1.61 -4.91
N GLU A 40 -10.39 1.77 -3.89
CA GLU A 40 -10.03 2.53 -2.69
C GLU A 40 -8.91 1.83 -1.90
N LEU A 41 -8.99 0.50 -1.75
CA LEU A 41 -7.91 -0.28 -1.11
C LEU A 41 -6.61 -0.21 -1.92
N ALA A 42 -6.68 -0.35 -3.25
CA ALA A 42 -5.52 -0.21 -4.12
C ALA A 42 -4.89 1.19 -4.02
N GLY A 43 -5.72 2.24 -4.03
CA GLY A 43 -5.26 3.63 -3.90
C GLY A 43 -4.60 3.92 -2.54
N ARG A 44 -5.13 3.35 -1.46
CA ARG A 44 -4.50 3.43 -0.13
C ARG A 44 -3.13 2.79 -0.11
N ARG A 45 -2.97 1.63 -0.77
CA ARG A 45 -1.68 0.93 -0.86
C ARG A 45 -0.65 1.71 -1.70
N GLU A 46 -1.07 2.28 -2.83
CA GLU A 46 -0.21 3.12 -3.67
C GLU A 46 0.29 4.37 -2.93
N GLU A 47 -0.61 5.03 -2.20
CA GLU A 47 -0.26 6.20 -1.39
C GLU A 47 0.74 5.84 -0.28
N TRP A 48 0.54 4.70 0.38
CA TRP A 48 1.49 4.19 1.38
C TRP A 48 2.85 3.91 0.75
N TRP A 49 2.89 3.19 -0.37
CA TRP A 49 4.14 2.83 -1.06
C TRP A 49 4.92 4.07 -1.52
N ARG A 50 4.23 5.09 -2.06
CA ARG A 50 4.84 6.36 -2.45
C ARG A 50 5.52 7.05 -1.25
N ARG A 51 4.88 7.05 -0.08
CA ARG A 51 5.42 7.65 1.14
C ARG A 51 6.58 6.83 1.72
N PHE A 52 6.50 5.50 1.64
CA PHE A 52 7.58 4.60 2.03
C PHE A 52 8.85 4.86 1.23
N THR A 53 8.77 4.90 -0.11
CA THR A 53 9.94 5.13 -0.97
C THR A 53 10.62 6.45 -0.68
N TRP A 54 9.85 7.54 -0.54
CA TRP A 54 10.41 8.85 -0.19
C TRP A 54 11.12 8.84 1.17
N ALA A 55 10.53 8.19 2.17
CA ALA A 55 11.14 8.08 3.49
C ALA A 55 12.39 7.19 3.49
N ALA A 56 12.40 6.13 2.67
CA ALA A 56 13.55 5.24 2.49
C ALA A 56 14.71 5.95 1.77
N GLU A 57 14.44 6.71 0.70
CA GLU A 57 15.44 7.55 0.04
C GLU A 57 16.08 8.53 1.02
N LEU A 58 15.26 9.17 1.86
CA LEU A 58 15.75 10.10 2.86
C LEU A 58 16.57 9.40 3.96
N ALA A 59 16.23 8.16 4.31
CA ALA A 59 16.95 7.34 5.27
C ALA A 59 18.31 6.82 4.74
N LEU A 60 18.50 6.80 3.43
CA LEU A 60 19.74 6.38 2.78
C LEU A 60 20.61 7.56 2.31
N ASP A 61 20.17 8.80 2.55
CA ASP A 61 20.92 10.01 2.18
C ASP A 61 22.17 10.18 3.08
N ASP A 62 23.27 10.66 2.49
CA ASP A 62 24.55 10.89 3.18
C ASP A 62 24.43 11.97 4.27
N ALA A 63 23.50 12.93 4.12
CA ALA A 63 23.31 13.98 5.10
C ALA A 63 22.65 13.40 6.38
N PRO A 64 23.33 13.47 7.54
CA PRO A 64 22.84 12.83 8.77
C PRO A 64 21.47 13.35 9.22
N ALA A 65 21.17 14.63 8.96
CA ALA A 65 19.87 15.22 9.25
C ALA A 65 18.72 14.61 8.42
N LYS A 66 18.97 14.35 7.12
CA LYS A 66 17.99 13.71 6.24
C LYS A 66 17.81 12.24 6.63
N ARG A 67 18.90 11.53 6.87
CA ARG A 67 18.89 10.14 7.33
C ARG A 67 18.01 9.91 8.56
N VAL A 68 18.24 10.71 9.61
CA VAL A 68 17.42 10.65 10.84
C VAL A 68 15.95 10.99 10.56
N THR A 69 15.70 11.93 9.65
CA THR A 69 14.34 12.31 9.27
C THR A 69 13.63 11.17 8.54
N GLY A 70 14.30 10.51 7.59
CA GLY A 70 13.77 9.35 6.87
C GLY A 70 13.43 8.20 7.80
N LEU A 71 14.33 7.88 8.73
CA LEU A 71 14.10 6.85 9.76
C LEU A 71 12.89 7.16 10.66
N LYS A 72 12.73 8.41 11.10
CA LYS A 72 11.55 8.83 11.88
C LYS A 72 10.26 8.74 11.08
N LEU A 73 10.30 9.09 9.79
CA LEU A 73 9.16 8.96 8.88
C LEU A 73 8.76 7.49 8.71
N LEU A 74 9.72 6.60 8.46
CA LEU A 74 9.47 5.16 8.35
C LEU A 74 8.85 4.58 9.64
N ALA A 75 9.36 4.98 10.81
CA ALA A 75 8.79 4.57 12.10
C ALA A 75 7.34 5.05 12.29
N LYS A 76 6.98 6.21 11.75
CA LYS A 76 5.59 6.71 11.75
C LYS A 76 4.71 6.02 10.70
N LEU A 77 5.25 5.70 9.53
CA LEU A 77 4.55 4.92 8.51
C LEU A 77 4.18 3.52 9.00
N ALA A 78 5.02 2.90 9.83
CA ALA A 78 4.75 1.61 10.49
C ALA A 78 3.52 1.61 11.41
N GLN A 79 3.16 2.78 11.95
CA GLN A 79 2.05 2.95 12.89
C GLN A 79 0.77 3.45 12.20
N SER A 80 0.81 3.69 10.88
CA SER A 80 -0.31 4.25 10.14
C SER A 80 -1.37 3.19 9.85
N GLU A 81 -2.65 3.56 9.90
CA GLU A 81 -3.77 2.70 9.47
C GLU A 81 -3.74 2.31 7.97
N LEU A 82 -2.80 2.87 7.20
CA LEU A 82 -2.54 2.46 5.82
C LEU A 82 -1.53 1.31 5.71
N ALA A 83 -0.77 1.02 6.77
CA ALA A 83 0.11 -0.13 6.82
C ALA A 83 -0.73 -1.38 7.12
N GLU A 84 -0.90 -2.23 6.11
CA GLU A 84 -1.40 -3.58 6.31
C GLU A 84 -0.27 -4.48 6.86
N ARG A 85 -0.61 -5.73 7.16
CA ARG A 85 0.30 -6.65 7.85
C ARG A 85 1.60 -6.88 7.07
N ASP A 86 1.52 -6.95 5.75
CA ASP A 86 2.68 -7.19 4.88
C ASP A 86 3.63 -5.98 4.87
N GLU A 87 3.08 -4.76 4.89
CA GLU A 87 3.82 -3.51 4.97
C GLU A 87 4.61 -3.39 6.28
N CYS A 88 4.02 -3.82 7.40
CA CYS A 88 4.70 -3.87 8.69
C CYS A 88 5.89 -4.86 8.67
N LEU A 89 5.74 -6.02 8.03
CA LEU A 89 6.82 -6.98 7.88
C LEU A 89 7.97 -6.44 7.01
N LEU A 90 7.63 -5.72 5.92
CA LEU A 90 8.63 -5.07 5.07
C LEU A 90 9.44 -4.00 5.83
N LEU A 91 8.75 -3.20 6.65
CA LEU A 91 9.40 -2.17 7.47
C LEU A 91 10.33 -2.77 8.52
N ASP A 92 9.97 -3.88 9.14
CA ASP A 92 10.80 -4.57 10.13
C ASP A 92 12.13 -5.05 9.51
N VAL A 93 12.05 -5.69 8.33
CA VAL A 93 13.24 -6.11 7.56
C VAL A 93 14.10 -4.91 7.16
N PHE A 94 13.48 -3.81 6.70
CA PHE A 94 14.20 -2.60 6.31
C PHE A 94 14.92 -1.96 7.50
N GLN A 95 14.24 -1.79 8.64
CA GLN A 95 14.81 -1.21 9.85
C GLN A 95 16.00 -2.02 10.35
N GLY A 96 15.92 -3.36 10.34
CA GLY A 96 17.03 -4.23 10.70
C GLY A 96 18.27 -3.97 9.83
N ARG A 97 18.10 -3.83 8.51
CA ARG A 97 19.21 -3.59 7.58
C ARG A 97 19.84 -2.21 7.75
N VAL A 98 19.04 -1.15 7.87
CA VAL A 98 19.58 0.20 8.02
C VAL A 98 20.28 0.38 9.37
N LEU A 99 19.74 -0.24 10.42
CA LEU A 99 20.35 -0.17 11.74
C LEU A 99 21.70 -0.92 11.79
N ASP A 100 21.79 -2.08 11.12
CA ASP A 100 23.03 -2.85 10.97
C ASP A 100 24.11 -2.06 10.23
N GLU A 101 23.76 -1.42 9.10
CA GLU A 101 24.66 -0.55 8.34
C GLU A 101 25.18 0.61 9.21
N LEU A 102 24.28 1.32 9.90
CA LEU A 102 24.65 2.41 10.80
C LEU A 102 25.57 1.97 11.94
N LEU A 103 25.36 0.77 12.47
CA LEU A 103 26.19 0.21 13.54
C LEU A 103 27.58 -0.16 13.02
N SER A 104 27.68 -0.59 11.76
CA SER A 104 28.96 -0.90 11.11
C SER A 104 29.79 0.35 10.76
N ASP A 105 29.13 1.47 10.50
CA ASP A 105 29.75 2.76 10.15
C ASP A 105 30.19 3.56 11.40
N LEU A 106 29.76 3.15 12.59
CA LEU A 106 30.22 3.69 13.86
C LEU A 106 31.67 3.22 14.12
N PRO A 107 32.64 4.13 14.34
CA PRO A 107 34.01 3.75 14.64
C PRO A 107 34.04 2.92 15.94
N ASP A 108 34.62 1.72 15.83
CA ASP A 108 34.75 0.76 16.92
C ASP A 108 35.47 1.42 18.11
N SER A 109 34.69 1.86 19.09
CA SER A 109 35.18 2.57 20.27
C SER A 109 36.01 1.65 21.20
N SER A 110 36.10 0.36 20.85
CA SER A 110 36.90 -0.66 21.55
C SER A 110 38.42 -0.44 21.42
N LYS A 111 38.92 0.20 20.35
CA LYS A 111 40.38 0.36 20.14
C LYS A 111 41.03 1.57 20.84
N GLY A 112 40.28 2.31 21.67
CA GLY A 112 40.79 3.46 22.41
C GLY A 112 41.45 3.16 23.77
N GLY A 113 41.26 1.96 24.32
CA GLY A 113 41.70 1.60 25.67
C GLY A 113 43.20 1.30 25.83
N ASP A 114 43.85 0.75 24.80
CA ASP A 114 45.21 0.20 24.96
C ASP A 114 46.34 1.25 24.99
N ARG A 115 46.02 2.54 24.85
CA ARG A 115 47.04 3.61 24.84
C ARG A 115 47.33 4.19 26.22
N PHE A 116 46.43 4.04 27.20
CA PHE A 116 46.60 4.64 28.53
C PHE A 116 47.39 3.77 29.51
N ASP A 117 47.54 2.47 29.25
CA ASP A 117 48.19 1.53 30.19
C ASP A 117 49.71 1.35 29.97
N ARG A 118 50.32 2.06 29.01
CA ARG A 118 51.78 2.02 28.76
C ARG A 118 52.58 3.14 29.42
N ALA A 119 51.93 3.97 30.26
CA ALA A 119 52.56 5.12 30.90
C ALA A 119 52.70 5.01 32.43
N ALA A 120 52.51 3.82 33.01
CA ALA A 120 52.76 3.52 34.42
C ALA A 120 53.86 2.44 34.54
#